data_AF-A0A1F8NPK9-F1
#
_entry.id   AF-A0A1F8NPK9-F1
#
_cell.length_a   1.000
_cell.length_b   1.000
_cell.length_c   1.000
_cell.angle_alpha   90.00
_cell.angle_beta   90.00
_cell.angle_gamma   90.00
#
_symmetry.space_group_name_H-M   'P 1'
#
loop_
_entity.id
_entity.type
_entity.pdbx_description
1 polymer ?
#
loop_
_entity_poly.entity_id
_entity_poly.type
_entity_poly.pdbx_seq_one_letter_code
_entity_poly.pdbx_strand_id
1 'polypeptide(L)'
;MVVGFVVLVSLLWFTPASASELAQETEEYCLSCHSNADLQTTLPSGESLSLYISSEELQSSVHSPIGIECEACHTNITTYPHPSIDYQTVRDLSRSYYSACQKCHPDNYSRTMDSMHAQAAEAGNLDAPICTDCHGSHYIHPPDQPRTLIPATCGNCHIQEFSIYQSSVHGNALKQEANPDVPVCTTCHGVHNIQDPRTQQFRVNEPDLCAGCHANQEMMSKYGLSADVYSLYSLSWHGVDVSVYQARWPTIQHNSAICTDCHGIHDILKPGDPNSSVNPKNLLVTCQKCHPGASSKWTGAWTGHYKVSLQRTPFLFYVDLFYSSFTPLILWICGIYVALQLIRLTVDRARRSLR
;
A
#
# COMPACT_ATOMS: atom_id res chain seq x y z
N MET A 1 -34.45 -5.48 90.68
CA MET A 1 -34.58 -6.57 89.68
C MET A 1 -33.79 -6.15 88.46
N VAL A 2 -32.56 -6.64 88.33
CA VAL A 2 -31.64 -6.34 87.22
C VAL A 2 -31.45 -7.65 86.45
N VAL A 3 -31.91 -7.69 85.21
CA VAL A 3 -31.79 -8.85 84.31
C VAL A 3 -30.44 -8.75 83.60
N GLY A 4 -29.52 -9.66 83.93
CA GLY A 4 -28.25 -9.83 83.25
C GLY A 4 -28.40 -10.73 82.03
N PHE A 5 -28.02 -10.23 80.85
CA PHE A 5 -28.00 -10.97 79.60
C PHE A 5 -26.59 -11.54 79.38
N VAL A 6 -26.47 -12.87 79.39
CA VAL A 6 -25.24 -13.59 79.04
C VAL A 6 -25.18 -13.70 77.52
N VAL A 7 -24.20 -13.04 76.88
CA VAL A 7 -23.92 -13.20 75.45
C VAL A 7 -22.79 -14.22 75.30
N LEU A 8 -23.13 -15.38 74.76
CA LEU A 8 -22.22 -16.44 74.33
C LEU A 8 -21.49 -15.99 73.06
N VAL A 9 -20.17 -15.79 73.15
CA VAL A 9 -19.30 -15.56 71.99
C VAL A 9 -18.85 -16.92 71.46
N SER A 10 -19.46 -17.37 70.37
CA SER A 10 -19.02 -18.52 69.59
C SER A 10 -17.93 -18.08 68.60
N LEU A 11 -16.67 -18.35 68.95
CA LEU A 11 -15.49 -18.23 68.09
C LEU A 11 -15.54 -19.31 67.00
N LEU A 12 -15.99 -18.94 65.80
CA LEU A 12 -15.81 -19.75 64.59
C LEU A 12 -14.36 -19.59 64.11
N TRP A 13 -13.54 -20.61 64.35
CA TRP A 13 -12.22 -20.75 63.75
C TRP A 13 -12.41 -21.17 62.29
N PHE A 14 -12.44 -20.21 61.37
CA PHE A 14 -12.23 -20.48 59.96
C PHE A 14 -10.75 -20.79 59.75
N THR A 15 -10.43 -22.04 59.47
CA THR A 15 -9.15 -22.40 58.87
C THR A 15 -9.08 -21.72 57.50
N PRO A 16 -8.00 -20.99 57.16
CA PRO A 16 -7.81 -20.58 55.78
C PRO A 16 -7.63 -21.86 54.98
N ALA A 17 -8.56 -22.14 54.08
CA ALA A 17 -8.28 -23.09 53.02
C ALA A 17 -7.08 -22.51 52.25
N SER A 18 -5.93 -23.17 52.31
CA SER A 18 -4.89 -22.97 51.31
C SER A 18 -5.51 -23.32 49.97
N ALA A 19 -5.93 -22.30 49.23
CA ALA A 19 -5.98 -22.42 47.79
C ALA A 19 -4.57 -22.84 47.36
N SER A 20 -4.45 -24.05 46.79
CA SER A 20 -3.34 -24.31 45.88
C SER A 20 -3.34 -23.13 44.92
N GLU A 21 -2.26 -22.34 44.89
CA GLU A 21 -1.98 -21.55 43.70
C GLU A 21 -2.09 -22.55 42.54
N LEU A 22 -3.07 -22.34 41.65
CA LEU A 22 -2.89 -22.87 40.30
C LEU A 22 -1.55 -22.28 39.87
N ALA A 23 -0.57 -23.13 39.58
CA ALA A 23 0.65 -22.70 38.93
C ALA A 23 0.21 -21.82 37.76
N GLN A 24 0.43 -20.52 37.88
CA GLN A 24 0.21 -19.62 36.77
C GLN A 24 1.28 -20.04 35.77
N GLU A 25 0.89 -20.76 34.73
CA GLU A 25 1.81 -21.21 33.70
C GLU A 25 2.31 -19.95 32.99
N THR A 26 3.57 -19.62 33.27
CA THR A 26 4.26 -18.46 32.72
C THR A 26 4.97 -18.86 31.43
N GLU A 27 5.34 -17.91 30.56
CA GLU A 27 6.24 -18.14 29.42
C GLU A 27 7.46 -19.03 29.78
N GLU A 28 8.01 -18.86 30.99
CA GLU A 28 9.11 -19.65 31.53
C GLU A 28 8.82 -21.16 31.57
N TYR A 29 7.56 -21.54 31.85
CA TYR A 29 7.14 -22.94 31.86
C TYR A 29 7.22 -23.57 30.47
N CYS A 30 6.68 -22.90 29.44
CA CYS A 30 6.76 -23.37 28.07
C CYS A 30 8.22 -23.43 27.59
N LEU A 31 9.00 -22.38 27.89
CA LEU A 31 10.41 -22.29 27.49
C LEU A 31 11.30 -23.31 28.21
N SER A 32 10.90 -23.87 29.35
CA SER A 32 11.66 -24.95 30.02
C SER A 32 11.94 -26.16 29.12
N CYS A 33 11.03 -26.43 28.17
CA CYS A 33 11.20 -27.46 27.15
C CYS A 33 11.52 -26.85 25.77
N HIS A 34 10.82 -25.78 25.38
CA HIS A 34 10.92 -25.20 24.04
C HIS A 34 12.19 -24.35 23.80
N SER A 35 13.02 -24.10 24.82
CA SER A 35 14.33 -23.45 24.64
C SER A 35 15.46 -24.39 24.18
N ASN A 36 15.18 -25.68 23.97
CA ASN A 36 16.18 -26.63 23.47
C ASN A 36 16.31 -26.55 21.93
N ALA A 37 17.49 -26.18 21.43
CA ALA A 37 17.77 -26.01 20.00
C ALA A 37 17.62 -27.31 19.18
N ASP A 38 17.77 -28.47 19.80
CA ASP A 38 17.63 -29.77 19.15
C ASP A 38 16.17 -30.28 19.17
N LEU A 39 15.24 -29.51 19.79
CA LEU A 39 13.85 -29.92 19.90
C LEU A 39 13.14 -29.77 18.56
N GLN A 40 12.79 -30.91 17.97
CA GLN A 40 12.04 -30.99 16.73
C GLN A 40 11.10 -32.19 16.75
N THR A 41 10.12 -32.18 15.87
CA THR A 41 9.22 -33.31 15.62
C THR A 41 9.10 -33.57 14.12
N THR A 42 8.65 -34.76 13.75
CA THR A 42 8.38 -35.11 12.35
C THR A 42 6.88 -35.28 12.17
N LEU A 43 6.32 -34.55 11.20
CA LEU A 43 4.90 -34.63 10.86
C LEU A 43 4.60 -35.89 10.02
N PRO A 44 3.33 -36.34 9.92
CA PRO A 44 2.95 -37.49 9.09
C PRO A 44 3.38 -37.38 7.62
N SER A 45 3.53 -36.16 7.08
CA SER A 45 4.09 -35.91 5.74
C SER A 45 5.57 -36.29 5.59
N GLY A 46 6.30 -36.49 6.70
CA GLY A 46 7.76 -36.65 6.74
C GLY A 46 8.52 -35.33 6.88
N GLU A 47 7.85 -34.19 6.95
CA GLU A 47 8.47 -32.88 7.19
C GLU A 47 9.00 -32.79 8.63
N SER A 48 10.20 -32.24 8.79
CA SER A 48 10.76 -31.89 10.10
C SER A 48 10.28 -30.50 10.52
N LEU A 49 9.72 -30.41 11.72
CA LEU A 49 9.27 -29.17 12.34
C LEU A 49 10.12 -28.88 13.57
N SER A 50 10.86 -27.77 13.55
CA SER A 50 11.52 -27.25 14.75
C SER A 50 10.48 -26.77 15.76
N LEU A 51 10.67 -27.14 17.01
CA LEU A 51 9.86 -26.68 18.15
C LEU A 51 10.67 -25.72 19.04
N TYR A 52 11.90 -25.39 18.64
CA TYR A 52 12.78 -24.48 19.36
C TYR A 52 12.31 -23.03 19.27
N ILE A 53 12.32 -22.35 20.42
CA ILE A 53 12.12 -20.91 20.56
C ILE A 53 13.30 -20.31 21.33
N SER A 54 13.96 -19.34 20.71
CA SER A 54 15.01 -18.55 21.34
C SER A 54 14.37 -17.51 22.26
N SER A 55 14.62 -17.64 23.56
CA SER A 55 14.14 -16.66 24.56
C SER A 55 14.71 -15.27 24.32
N GLU A 56 15.95 -15.17 23.82
CA GLU A 56 16.59 -13.90 23.50
C GLU A 56 15.92 -13.22 22.29
N GLU A 57 15.66 -13.97 21.21
CA GLU A 57 15.01 -13.42 20.03
C GLU A 57 13.52 -13.12 20.29
N LEU A 58 12.84 -13.92 21.11
CA LEU A 58 11.43 -13.72 21.45
C LEU A 58 11.18 -12.36 22.11
N GLN A 59 12.10 -11.89 22.95
CA GLN A 59 12.03 -10.56 23.57
C GLN A 59 12.07 -9.41 22.56
N SER A 60 12.61 -9.65 21.36
CA SER A 60 12.62 -8.66 20.27
C SER A 60 11.30 -8.58 19.51
N SER A 61 10.38 -9.54 19.74
CA SER A 61 9.05 -9.51 19.16
C SER A 61 8.24 -8.34 19.72
N VAL A 62 7.38 -7.75 18.89
CA VAL A 62 6.44 -6.71 19.32
C VAL A 62 5.40 -7.20 20.34
N HIS A 63 5.21 -8.51 20.48
CA HIS A 63 4.23 -9.11 21.38
C HIS A 63 4.76 -9.37 22.80
N SER A 64 6.05 -9.70 22.95
CA SER A 64 6.63 -10.04 24.26
C SER A 64 6.62 -8.85 25.24
N PRO A 65 7.06 -7.62 24.87
CA PRO A 65 7.08 -6.47 25.79
C PRO A 65 5.71 -5.99 26.29
N ILE A 66 4.63 -6.34 25.59
CA ILE A 66 3.26 -5.99 25.97
C ILE A 66 2.57 -7.10 26.78
N GLY A 67 3.29 -8.19 27.10
CA GLY A 67 2.82 -9.28 27.95
C GLY A 67 1.88 -10.27 27.25
N ILE A 68 2.04 -10.46 25.93
CA ILE A 68 1.30 -11.50 25.21
C ILE A 68 2.03 -12.84 25.37
N GLU A 69 1.47 -13.69 26.21
CA GLU A 69 1.99 -15.03 26.55
C GLU A 69 1.69 -16.07 25.45
N CYS A 70 2.37 -17.22 25.50
CA CYS A 70 2.28 -18.29 24.50
C CYS A 70 0.84 -18.75 24.25
N GLU A 71 0.03 -18.90 25.30
CA GLU A 71 -1.35 -19.40 25.26
C GLU A 71 -2.30 -18.48 24.49
N ALA A 72 -1.98 -17.19 24.37
CA ALA A 72 -2.79 -16.24 23.61
C ALA A 72 -2.82 -16.60 22.11
N CYS A 73 -1.73 -17.19 21.60
CA CYS A 73 -1.62 -17.68 20.23
C CYS A 73 -1.85 -19.20 20.17
N HIS A 74 -1.28 -19.95 21.11
CA HIS A 74 -1.43 -21.40 21.24
C HIS A 74 -2.69 -21.79 22.01
N THR A 75 -3.85 -21.37 21.53
CA THR A 75 -5.08 -21.38 22.33
C THR A 75 -5.67 -22.77 22.62
N ASN A 76 -5.03 -23.82 22.10
CA ASN A 76 -5.37 -25.22 22.36
C ASN A 76 -4.35 -25.90 23.32
N ILE A 77 -3.37 -25.15 23.83
CA ILE A 77 -2.28 -25.60 24.70
C ILE A 77 -2.25 -24.67 25.90
N THR A 78 -2.66 -25.17 27.07
CA THR A 78 -2.74 -24.37 28.32
C THR A 78 -2.16 -25.09 29.53
N THR A 79 -1.77 -26.36 29.39
CA THR A 79 -1.15 -27.15 30.46
C THR A 79 -0.28 -28.26 29.89
N TYR A 80 0.66 -28.76 30.69
CA TYR A 80 1.36 -30.02 30.39
C TYR A 80 0.79 -31.20 31.22
N PRO A 81 0.64 -32.40 30.64
CA PRO A 81 0.91 -32.76 29.25
C PRO A 81 -0.10 -32.11 28.28
N HIS A 82 0.42 -31.45 27.24
CA HIS A 82 -0.42 -30.83 26.21
C HIS A 82 -0.71 -31.81 25.06
N PRO A 83 -1.78 -31.59 24.28
CA PRO A 83 -2.10 -32.40 23.11
C PRO A 83 -0.95 -32.49 22.10
N SER A 84 -0.87 -33.61 21.38
CA SER A 84 0.07 -33.76 20.26
C SER A 84 -0.38 -32.96 19.04
N ILE A 85 0.58 -32.55 18.21
CA ILE A 85 0.32 -31.90 16.93
C ILE A 85 -0.28 -32.94 15.97
N ASP A 86 -1.54 -32.75 15.55
CA ASP A 86 -2.26 -33.62 14.62
C ASP A 86 -2.55 -32.90 13.30
N TYR A 87 -1.47 -32.60 12.56
CA TYR A 87 -1.54 -31.96 11.24
C TYR A 87 -0.65 -32.72 10.27
N GLN A 88 -1.08 -32.83 9.01
CA GLN A 88 -0.34 -33.58 7.99
C GLN A 88 0.96 -32.89 7.60
N THR A 89 0.91 -31.58 7.34
CA THR A 89 2.04 -30.78 6.88
C THR A 89 2.31 -29.55 7.76
N VAL A 90 3.50 -28.97 7.65
CA VAL A 90 3.86 -27.70 8.30
C VAL A 90 2.93 -26.59 7.82
N ARG A 91 2.55 -26.60 6.54
CA ARG A 91 1.63 -25.60 5.97
C ARG A 91 0.24 -25.69 6.59
N ASP A 92 -0.29 -26.90 6.77
CA ASP A 92 -1.59 -27.10 7.42
C ASP A 92 -1.58 -26.56 8.86
N LEU A 93 -0.50 -26.82 9.59
CA LEU A 93 -0.29 -26.29 10.92
C LEU A 93 -0.24 -24.75 10.93
N SER A 94 0.54 -24.11 10.06
CA SER A 94 0.61 -22.64 10.02
C SER A 94 -0.75 -22.02 9.68
N ARG A 95 -1.52 -22.65 8.78
CA ARG A 95 -2.85 -22.19 8.41
C ARG A 95 -3.89 -22.38 9.52
N SER A 96 -3.75 -23.39 10.37
CA SER A 96 -4.66 -23.54 11.52
C SER A 96 -4.49 -22.44 12.55
N TYR A 97 -3.28 -21.90 12.69
CA TYR A 97 -2.99 -20.78 13.61
C TYR A 97 -3.38 -19.41 13.05
N TYR A 98 -3.75 -19.31 11.77
CA TYR A 98 -4.16 -18.06 11.12
C TYR A 98 -5.29 -17.33 11.87
N SER A 99 -6.26 -18.07 12.44
CA SER A 99 -7.37 -17.49 13.21
C SER A 99 -6.96 -16.95 14.58
N ALA A 100 -5.79 -17.30 15.11
CA ALA A 100 -5.32 -16.77 16.39
C ALA A 100 -5.08 -15.25 16.28
N CYS A 101 -4.52 -14.79 15.15
CA CYS A 101 -4.27 -13.39 14.89
C CYS A 101 -5.55 -12.54 14.88
N GLN A 102 -6.68 -13.12 14.43
CA GLN A 102 -7.97 -12.43 14.34
C GLN A 102 -8.48 -11.94 15.71
N LYS A 103 -8.16 -12.65 16.80
CA LYS A 103 -8.63 -12.32 18.16
C LYS A 103 -8.19 -10.91 18.59
N CYS A 104 -7.00 -10.50 18.17
CA CYS A 104 -6.43 -9.19 18.50
C CYS A 104 -6.35 -8.23 17.30
N HIS A 105 -6.32 -8.76 16.06
CA HIS A 105 -6.25 -7.97 14.82
C HIS A 105 -7.47 -8.18 13.90
N PRO A 106 -8.71 -8.00 14.38
CA PRO A 106 -9.92 -8.32 13.60
C PRO A 106 -10.06 -7.45 12.34
N ASP A 107 -9.65 -6.19 12.42
CA ASP A 107 -9.76 -5.25 11.28
C ASP A 107 -8.80 -5.63 10.15
N ASN A 108 -7.54 -5.96 10.48
CA ASN A 108 -6.55 -6.39 9.49
C ASN A 108 -6.91 -7.76 8.90
N TYR A 109 -7.41 -8.67 9.74
CA TYR A 109 -7.92 -9.96 9.29
C TYR A 109 -9.05 -9.78 8.28
N SER A 110 -10.07 -8.98 8.63
CA SER A 110 -11.22 -8.70 7.76
C SER A 110 -10.80 -8.12 6.41
N ARG A 111 -9.92 -7.10 6.41
CA ARG A 111 -9.40 -6.52 5.16
C ARG A 111 -8.67 -7.56 4.30
N THR A 112 -7.91 -8.46 4.93
CA THR A 112 -7.10 -9.45 4.21
C THR A 112 -7.98 -10.40 3.41
N MET A 113 -9.18 -10.71 3.91
CA MET A 113 -10.15 -11.57 3.21
C MET A 113 -10.62 -10.97 1.88
N ASP A 114 -10.57 -9.63 1.72
CA ASP A 114 -10.91 -8.95 0.46
C ASP A 114 -9.71 -8.83 -0.51
N SER A 115 -8.54 -9.35 -0.13
CA SER A 115 -7.32 -9.24 -0.94
C SER A 115 -7.23 -10.30 -2.05
N MET A 116 -6.42 -10.03 -3.07
CA MET A 116 -6.04 -11.00 -4.10
C MET A 116 -5.41 -12.27 -3.50
N HIS A 117 -4.65 -12.15 -2.41
CA HIS A 117 -4.08 -13.33 -1.74
C HIS A 117 -5.16 -14.22 -1.14
N ALA A 118 -6.19 -13.64 -0.50
CA ALA A 118 -7.32 -14.42 -0.02
C ALA A 118 -8.12 -15.04 -1.17
N GLN A 119 -8.36 -14.30 -2.25
CA GLN A 119 -9.01 -14.85 -3.46
C GLN A 119 -8.22 -16.03 -4.05
N ALA A 120 -6.89 -15.96 -4.07
CA ALA A 120 -6.05 -17.06 -4.50
C ALA A 120 -6.16 -18.28 -3.56
N ALA A 121 -6.20 -18.04 -2.25
CA ALA A 121 -6.40 -19.09 -1.24
C ALA A 121 -7.77 -19.79 -1.41
N GLU A 122 -8.84 -19.03 -1.62
CA GLU A 122 -10.19 -19.54 -1.86
C GLU A 122 -10.29 -20.31 -3.18
N ALA A 123 -9.52 -19.92 -4.19
CA ALA A 123 -9.40 -20.66 -5.45
C ALA A 123 -8.62 -21.98 -5.32
N GLY A 124 -8.17 -22.33 -4.11
CA GLY A 124 -7.50 -23.59 -3.80
C GLY A 124 -5.97 -23.52 -3.77
N ASN A 125 -5.36 -22.33 -3.88
CA ASN A 125 -3.92 -22.18 -3.73
C ASN A 125 -3.54 -22.20 -2.24
N LEU A 126 -3.08 -23.35 -1.74
CA LEU A 126 -2.68 -23.51 -0.33
C LEU A 126 -1.41 -22.72 0.03
N ASP A 127 -0.62 -22.31 -0.99
CA ASP A 127 0.59 -21.49 -0.84
C ASP A 127 0.30 -19.99 -0.87
N ALA A 128 -0.96 -19.58 -1.03
CA ALA A 128 -1.34 -18.18 -0.92
C ALA A 128 -0.97 -17.65 0.49
N PRO A 129 -0.31 -16.48 0.59
CA PRO A 129 0.32 -16.05 1.82
C PRO A 129 -0.70 -15.72 2.92
N ILE A 130 -0.38 -16.14 4.14
CA ILE A 130 -1.09 -15.83 5.39
C ILE A 130 -0.26 -14.88 6.26
N CYS A 131 -0.78 -14.48 7.43
CA CYS A 131 -0.12 -13.52 8.32
C CYS A 131 1.34 -13.89 8.62
N THR A 132 1.60 -15.17 8.90
CA THR A 132 2.93 -15.66 9.28
C THR A 132 3.93 -15.67 8.13
N ASP A 133 3.47 -15.74 6.87
CA ASP A 133 4.34 -15.68 5.70
C ASP A 133 4.92 -14.26 5.51
N CYS A 134 4.22 -13.24 6.00
CA CYS A 134 4.64 -11.85 5.92
C CYS A 134 5.30 -11.32 7.20
N HIS A 135 4.76 -11.67 8.37
CA HIS A 135 5.18 -11.13 9.67
C HIS A 135 6.05 -12.09 10.50
N GLY A 136 6.14 -13.37 10.10
CA GLY A 136 6.64 -14.43 10.97
C GLY A 136 5.61 -14.86 12.03
N SER A 137 5.98 -15.81 12.88
CA SER A 137 5.10 -16.36 13.92
C SER A 137 5.52 -15.98 15.34
N HIS A 138 6.80 -16.18 15.69
CA HIS A 138 7.32 -15.98 17.05
C HIS A 138 8.19 -14.72 17.19
N TYR A 139 8.90 -14.32 16.13
CA TYR A 139 9.82 -13.17 16.15
C TYR A 139 9.28 -12.01 15.31
N ILE A 140 8.06 -11.59 15.62
CA ILE A 140 7.36 -10.57 14.82
C ILE A 140 7.98 -9.20 15.06
N HIS A 141 8.50 -8.58 14.00
CA HIS A 141 9.10 -7.25 14.02
C HIS A 141 8.11 -6.16 13.57
N PRO A 142 8.38 -4.87 13.87
CA PRO A 142 7.63 -3.76 13.31
C PRO A 142 7.64 -3.79 11.76
N PRO A 143 6.48 -3.62 11.09
CA PRO A 143 6.31 -3.91 9.66
C PRO A 143 7.04 -2.98 8.68
N ASP A 144 7.79 -1.97 9.15
CA ASP A 144 8.52 -1.00 8.33
C ASP A 144 9.95 -0.73 8.84
N GLN A 145 10.51 -1.65 9.64
CA GLN A 145 11.84 -1.47 10.24
C GLN A 145 12.74 -2.72 10.09
N PRO A 146 13.79 -2.66 9.25
CA PRO A 146 14.04 -1.63 8.24
C PRO A 146 13.01 -1.70 7.09
N ARG A 147 12.72 -0.56 6.45
CA ARG A 147 11.78 -0.45 5.32
C ARG A 147 12.12 -1.36 4.12
N THR A 148 13.38 -1.78 4.01
CA THR A 148 13.86 -2.76 3.03
C THR A 148 13.31 -4.17 3.24
N LEU A 149 12.81 -4.48 4.44
CA LEU A 149 12.20 -5.78 4.75
C LEU A 149 10.91 -5.98 3.96
N ILE A 150 10.10 -4.93 3.77
CA ILE A 150 8.83 -5.00 3.03
C ILE A 150 9.00 -5.63 1.63
N PRO A 151 9.82 -5.06 0.72
CA PRO A 151 10.00 -5.66 -0.60
C PRO A 151 10.69 -7.02 -0.54
N ALA A 152 11.56 -7.27 0.45
CA ALA A 152 12.20 -8.57 0.63
C ALA A 152 11.16 -9.67 0.98
N THR A 153 10.21 -9.37 1.87
CA THR A 153 9.10 -10.25 2.22
C THR A 153 8.25 -10.60 1.00
N CYS A 154 7.87 -9.59 0.19
CA CYS A 154 7.15 -9.83 -1.06
C CYS A 154 7.96 -10.71 -2.03
N GLY A 155 9.29 -10.51 -2.05
CA GLY A 155 10.24 -11.25 -2.88
C GLY A 155 10.39 -12.74 -2.55
N ASN A 156 9.92 -13.21 -1.39
CA ASN A 156 9.89 -14.63 -1.06
C ASN A 156 9.01 -15.43 -2.03
N CYS A 157 7.97 -14.79 -2.58
CA CYS A 157 7.08 -15.39 -3.58
C CYS A 157 7.19 -14.66 -4.94
N HIS A 158 7.27 -13.33 -4.94
CA HIS A 158 7.36 -12.49 -6.15
C HIS A 158 8.80 -12.19 -6.54
N ILE A 159 9.59 -13.25 -6.73
CA ILE A 159 11.05 -13.18 -6.92
C ILE A 159 11.42 -12.30 -8.12
N GLN A 160 10.72 -12.47 -9.25
CA GLN A 160 11.01 -11.73 -10.48
C GLN A 160 10.73 -10.24 -10.30
N GLU A 161 9.56 -9.89 -9.79
CA GLU A 161 9.16 -8.49 -9.59
C GLU A 161 10.04 -7.78 -8.56
N PHE A 162 10.42 -8.49 -7.49
CA PHE A 162 11.36 -7.98 -6.51
C PHE A 162 12.74 -7.69 -7.13
N SER A 163 13.25 -8.61 -7.95
CA SER A 163 14.53 -8.42 -8.65
C SER A 163 14.50 -7.23 -9.60
N ILE A 164 13.39 -7.03 -10.30
CA ILE A 164 13.20 -5.89 -11.21
C ILE A 164 13.12 -4.59 -10.40
N TYR A 165 12.28 -4.56 -9.37
CA TYR A 165 12.12 -3.42 -8.47
C TYR A 165 13.45 -2.95 -7.87
N GLN A 166 14.30 -3.88 -7.42
CA GLN A 166 15.62 -3.55 -6.87
C GLN A 166 16.54 -2.82 -7.87
N SER A 167 16.33 -3.01 -9.17
CA SER A 167 17.09 -2.35 -10.23
C SER A 167 16.52 -0.99 -10.65
N SER A 168 15.27 -0.68 -10.25
CA SER A 168 14.63 0.61 -10.53
C SER A 168 15.22 1.76 -9.73
N VAL A 169 14.88 2.99 -10.10
CA VAL A 169 15.28 4.19 -9.36
C VAL A 169 14.76 4.20 -7.92
N HIS A 170 13.55 3.69 -7.68
CA HIS A 170 12.95 3.64 -6.34
C HIS A 170 13.63 2.57 -5.49
N GLY A 171 13.72 1.34 -5.99
CA GLY A 171 14.34 0.24 -5.25
C GLY A 171 15.84 0.43 -5.02
N ASN A 172 16.54 1.04 -5.99
CA ASN A 172 17.95 1.39 -5.86
C ASN A 172 18.16 2.43 -4.75
N ALA A 173 17.40 3.53 -4.76
CA ALA A 173 17.49 4.56 -3.73
C ALA A 173 17.10 4.04 -2.34
N LEU A 174 16.10 3.15 -2.25
CA LEU A 174 15.75 2.49 -0.99
C LEU A 174 16.92 1.68 -0.43
N LYS A 175 17.55 0.85 -1.27
CA LYS A 175 18.59 -0.09 -0.85
C LYS A 175 19.94 0.57 -0.63
N GLN A 176 20.35 1.47 -1.51
CA GLN A 176 21.70 2.06 -1.51
C GLN A 176 21.79 3.33 -0.68
N GLU A 177 20.72 4.13 -0.65
CA GLU A 177 20.71 5.44 0.00
C GLU A 177 19.89 5.45 1.31
N ALA A 178 19.24 4.32 1.65
CA ALA A 178 18.29 4.23 2.76
C ALA A 178 17.21 5.33 2.71
N ASN A 179 16.84 5.75 1.50
CA ASN A 179 15.94 6.88 1.29
C ASN A 179 14.51 6.52 1.75
N PRO A 180 13.92 7.21 2.74
CA PRO A 180 12.57 6.91 3.21
C PRO A 180 11.47 7.47 2.29
N ASP A 181 11.79 8.41 1.41
CA ASP A 181 10.81 9.11 0.56
C ASP A 181 10.47 8.31 -0.72
N VAL A 182 11.05 7.13 -0.93
CA VAL A 182 10.74 6.28 -2.09
C VAL A 182 9.67 5.22 -1.76
N PRO A 183 8.82 4.86 -2.74
CA PRO A 183 7.78 3.87 -2.54
C PRO A 183 8.38 2.46 -2.41
N VAL A 184 7.70 1.61 -1.65
CA VAL A 184 7.90 0.15 -1.59
C VAL A 184 6.69 -0.57 -2.20
N CYS A 185 6.72 -1.90 -2.28
CA CYS A 185 5.61 -2.71 -2.83
C CYS A 185 4.24 -2.31 -2.25
N THR A 186 4.20 -2.08 -0.95
CA THR A 186 2.96 -1.76 -0.21
C THR A 186 2.47 -0.34 -0.44
N THR A 187 3.32 0.56 -0.95
CA THR A 187 2.93 1.92 -1.31
C THR A 187 1.97 1.92 -2.50
N CYS A 188 2.19 1.04 -3.48
CA CYS A 188 1.32 0.93 -4.66
C CYS A 188 0.24 -0.15 -4.50
N HIS A 189 0.56 -1.27 -3.84
CA HIS A 189 -0.35 -2.42 -3.76
C HIS A 189 -1.17 -2.49 -2.47
N GLY A 190 -0.80 -1.78 -1.40
CA GLY A 190 -1.35 -1.99 -0.06
C GLY A 190 -0.73 -3.19 0.66
N VAL A 191 -1.24 -3.53 1.85
CA VAL A 191 -0.72 -4.64 2.70
C VAL A 191 -1.78 -5.69 3.00
N HIS A 192 -2.86 -5.25 3.63
CA HIS A 192 -3.94 -6.12 4.11
C HIS A 192 -5.17 -6.01 3.22
N ASN A 193 -5.09 -5.36 2.07
CA ASN A 193 -6.20 -5.17 1.14
C ASN A 193 -5.69 -5.15 -0.30
N ILE A 194 -4.66 -5.98 -0.57
CA ILE A 194 -3.95 -6.00 -1.86
C ILE A 194 -4.95 -6.31 -2.96
N GLN A 195 -5.20 -5.33 -3.83
CA GLN A 195 -6.10 -5.45 -4.96
C GLN A 195 -5.41 -6.19 -6.11
N ASP A 196 -6.17 -6.77 -7.04
CA ASP A 196 -5.60 -7.33 -8.26
C ASP A 196 -4.99 -6.22 -9.13
N PRO A 197 -3.66 -6.17 -9.31
CA PRO A 197 -3.01 -5.13 -10.10
C PRO A 197 -3.29 -5.25 -11.61
N ARG A 198 -3.89 -6.37 -12.06
CA ARG A 198 -4.25 -6.61 -13.46
C ARG A 198 -5.61 -6.03 -13.83
N THR A 199 -6.36 -5.54 -12.85
CA THR A 199 -7.70 -4.99 -13.10
C THR A 199 -7.61 -3.62 -13.75
N GLN A 200 -8.61 -3.33 -14.58
CA GLN A 200 -8.75 -2.00 -15.15
C GLN A 200 -8.99 -0.93 -14.08
N GLN A 201 -9.67 -1.29 -13.00
CA GLN A 201 -9.89 -0.41 -11.85
C GLN A 201 -8.57 0.05 -11.23
N PHE A 202 -7.61 -0.87 -11.06
CA PHE A 202 -6.28 -0.52 -10.58
C PHE A 202 -5.57 0.41 -11.58
N ARG A 203 -5.64 0.07 -12.88
CA ARG A 203 -5.03 0.86 -13.96
C ARG A 203 -5.54 2.31 -14.01
N VAL A 204 -6.85 2.56 -13.90
CA VAL A 204 -7.39 3.95 -13.95
C VAL A 204 -7.05 4.78 -12.73
N ASN A 205 -6.79 4.14 -11.58
CA ASN A 205 -6.44 4.80 -10.34
C ASN A 205 -4.91 4.99 -10.19
N GLU A 206 -4.11 4.33 -11.03
CA GLU A 206 -2.65 4.36 -10.97
C GLU A 206 -2.06 5.78 -11.02
N PRO A 207 -2.53 6.71 -11.85
CA PRO A 207 -1.98 8.07 -11.86
C PRO A 207 -2.08 8.78 -10.51
N ASP A 208 -3.12 8.50 -9.73
CA ASP A 208 -3.31 9.08 -8.39
C ASP A 208 -2.34 8.47 -7.37
N LEU A 209 -1.97 7.20 -7.52
CA LEU A 209 -0.93 6.56 -6.70
C LEU A 209 0.42 7.27 -6.90
N CYS A 210 0.79 7.53 -8.16
CA CYS A 210 2.00 8.28 -8.46
C CYS A 210 1.92 9.73 -7.94
N ALA A 211 0.76 10.37 -8.08
CA ALA A 211 0.53 11.73 -7.62
C ALA A 211 0.78 11.90 -6.11
N GLY A 212 0.52 10.87 -5.31
CA GLY A 212 0.74 10.90 -3.85
C GLY A 212 2.16 11.35 -3.46
N CYS A 213 3.17 11.00 -4.28
CA CYS A 213 4.54 11.47 -4.11
C CYS A 213 4.92 12.53 -5.16
N HIS A 214 4.61 12.28 -6.44
CA HIS A 214 5.08 13.12 -7.54
C HIS A 214 4.30 14.42 -7.75
N ALA A 215 3.18 14.62 -7.06
CA ALA A 215 2.50 15.92 -6.96
C ALA A 215 2.81 16.65 -5.63
N ASN A 216 3.64 16.06 -4.76
CA ASN A 216 4.01 16.65 -3.49
C ASN A 216 5.21 17.60 -3.66
N GLN A 217 4.96 18.90 -3.59
CA GLN A 217 5.97 19.95 -3.76
C GLN A 217 7.09 19.88 -2.71
N GLU A 218 6.75 19.60 -1.45
CA GLU A 218 7.73 19.52 -0.36
C GLU A 218 8.71 18.36 -0.64
N MET A 219 8.19 17.17 -0.94
CA MET A 219 9.00 15.99 -1.23
C MET A 219 9.83 16.17 -2.50
N MET A 220 9.22 16.53 -3.63
CA MET A 220 9.92 16.62 -4.92
C MET A 220 11.02 17.69 -4.92
N SER A 221 10.83 18.79 -4.17
CA SER A 221 11.83 19.85 -4.08
C SER A 221 13.14 19.40 -3.44
N LYS A 222 13.12 18.45 -2.49
CA LYS A 222 14.33 17.86 -1.89
C LYS A 222 15.26 17.22 -2.92
N TYR A 223 14.69 16.72 -4.01
CA TYR A 223 15.39 16.02 -5.08
C TYR A 223 15.56 16.87 -6.36
N GLY A 224 15.17 18.15 -6.32
CA GLY A 224 15.21 19.03 -7.49
C GLY A 224 14.25 18.58 -8.61
N LEU A 225 13.20 17.84 -8.26
CA LEU A 225 12.17 17.37 -9.18
C LEU A 225 10.97 18.33 -9.18
N SER A 226 10.27 18.40 -10.31
CA SER A 226 9.03 19.17 -10.40
C SER A 226 7.87 18.36 -9.81
N ALA A 227 7.03 19.00 -9.00
CA ALA A 227 5.76 18.42 -8.55
C ALA A 227 4.59 18.70 -9.52
N ASP A 228 4.87 19.34 -10.66
CA ASP A 228 3.84 19.64 -11.67
C ASP A 228 3.59 18.46 -12.60
N VAL A 229 4.28 17.33 -12.45
CA VAL A 229 4.23 16.23 -13.43
C VAL A 229 2.83 15.64 -13.57
N TYR A 230 2.12 15.46 -12.45
CA TYR A 230 0.74 14.96 -12.43
C TYR A 230 -0.24 15.98 -13.02
N SER A 231 -0.11 17.27 -12.69
CA SER A 231 -1.01 18.30 -13.21
C SER A 231 -0.82 18.52 -14.72
N LEU A 232 0.43 18.42 -15.21
CA LEU A 232 0.70 18.46 -16.64
C LEU A 232 0.20 17.21 -17.37
N TYR A 233 0.29 16.04 -16.73
CA TYR A 233 -0.30 14.82 -17.26
C TYR A 233 -1.83 14.91 -17.33
N SER A 234 -2.50 15.37 -16.28
CA SER A 234 -3.96 15.46 -16.21
C SER A 234 -4.55 16.46 -17.21
N LEU A 235 -3.79 17.46 -17.62
CA LEU A 235 -4.14 18.40 -18.70
C LEU A 235 -3.88 17.85 -20.11
N SER A 236 -3.15 16.74 -20.24
CA SER A 236 -2.94 16.09 -21.53
C SER A 236 -4.18 15.30 -21.96
N TRP A 237 -4.29 15.00 -23.27
CA TRP A 237 -5.37 14.14 -23.77
C TRP A 237 -5.40 12.76 -23.09
N HIS A 238 -4.25 12.20 -22.75
CA HIS A 238 -4.19 10.94 -22.01
C HIS A 238 -4.83 11.07 -20.61
N GLY A 239 -4.42 12.08 -19.84
CA GLY A 239 -4.95 12.30 -18.50
C GLY A 239 -6.42 12.68 -18.47
N VAL A 240 -6.86 13.53 -19.40
CA VAL A 240 -8.28 13.87 -19.56
C VAL A 240 -9.11 12.63 -19.86
N ASP A 241 -8.67 11.79 -20.80
CA ASP A 241 -9.40 10.57 -21.15
C ASP A 241 -9.48 9.60 -19.95
N VAL A 242 -8.36 9.38 -19.24
CA VAL A 242 -8.34 8.56 -18.01
C VAL A 242 -9.30 9.09 -16.95
N SER A 243 -9.37 10.41 -16.76
CA SER A 243 -10.29 11.02 -15.78
C SER A 243 -11.76 10.74 -16.08
N VAL A 244 -12.13 10.62 -17.37
CA VAL A 244 -13.49 10.27 -17.79
C VAL A 244 -13.80 8.82 -17.43
N TYR A 245 -12.87 7.89 -17.71
CA TYR A 245 -13.03 6.48 -17.34
C TYR A 245 -13.11 6.31 -15.83
N GLN A 246 -12.22 6.97 -15.08
CA GLN A 246 -12.24 6.92 -13.63
C GLN A 246 -13.59 7.37 -13.04
N ALA A 247 -14.19 8.43 -13.59
CA ALA A 247 -15.44 8.99 -13.08
C ALA A 247 -16.71 8.22 -13.50
N ARG A 248 -16.68 7.49 -14.62
CA ARG A 248 -17.90 6.92 -15.23
C ARG A 248 -17.85 5.41 -15.45
N TRP A 249 -16.68 4.87 -15.82
CA TRP A 249 -16.52 3.50 -16.28
C TRP A 249 -15.19 2.90 -15.82
N PRO A 250 -14.91 2.85 -14.51
CA PRO A 250 -13.57 2.58 -14.04
C PRO A 250 -13.16 1.10 -14.22
N THR A 251 -14.10 0.24 -14.57
CA THR A 251 -13.87 -1.18 -14.89
C THR A 251 -13.80 -1.48 -16.38
N ILE A 252 -14.07 -0.50 -17.27
CA ILE A 252 -14.05 -0.70 -18.73
C ILE A 252 -12.65 -0.50 -19.27
N GLN A 253 -12.16 -1.50 -20.02
CA GLN A 253 -10.85 -1.42 -20.66
C GLN A 253 -10.73 -0.21 -21.59
N HIS A 254 -9.61 0.50 -21.48
CA HIS A 254 -9.26 1.61 -22.36
C HIS A 254 -7.74 1.70 -22.53
N ASN A 255 -7.32 2.28 -23.65
CA ASN A 255 -5.92 2.27 -24.13
C ASN A 255 -5.20 3.61 -23.94
N SER A 256 -5.78 4.51 -23.15
CA SER A 256 -5.17 5.79 -22.80
C SER A 256 -3.90 5.53 -21.98
N ALA A 257 -2.81 6.21 -22.34
CA ALA A 257 -1.53 5.98 -21.69
C ALA A 257 -1.52 6.58 -20.28
N ILE A 258 -1.15 5.78 -19.28
CA ILE A 258 -0.92 6.18 -17.89
C ILE A 258 0.58 6.28 -17.60
N CYS A 259 0.95 6.55 -16.35
CA CYS A 259 2.34 6.78 -15.97
C CYS A 259 3.20 5.55 -16.29
N THR A 260 2.72 4.35 -15.97
CA THR A 260 3.43 3.09 -16.19
C THR A 260 3.64 2.70 -17.65
N ASP A 261 2.77 3.10 -18.59
CA ASP A 261 2.94 2.76 -20.02
C ASP A 261 4.18 3.44 -20.63
N CYS A 262 4.53 4.60 -20.06
CA CYS A 262 5.70 5.38 -20.43
C CYS A 262 6.90 5.04 -19.56
N HIS A 263 6.74 4.95 -18.24
CA HIS A 263 7.87 4.88 -17.29
C HIS A 263 8.28 3.46 -16.86
N GLY A 264 7.42 2.47 -17.06
CA GLY A 264 7.57 1.14 -16.45
C GLY A 264 6.78 1.01 -15.14
N ILE A 265 6.73 -0.20 -14.59
CA ILE A 265 5.95 -0.51 -13.37
C ILE A 265 6.92 -0.73 -12.20
N HIS A 266 7.66 -1.84 -12.25
CA HIS A 266 8.72 -2.16 -11.29
C HIS A 266 10.11 -1.81 -11.82
N ASP A 267 10.22 -1.45 -13.09
CA ASP A 267 11.46 -1.16 -13.83
C ASP A 267 11.61 0.33 -14.14
N ILE A 268 11.12 1.20 -13.26
CA ILE A 268 11.19 2.65 -13.50
C ILE A 268 12.65 3.10 -13.49
N LEU A 269 13.11 3.60 -14.64
CA LEU A 269 14.49 4.08 -14.85
C LEU A 269 14.55 5.60 -15.00
N LYS A 270 15.73 6.18 -14.76
CA LYS A 270 15.97 7.62 -14.99
C LYS A 270 15.79 7.93 -16.48
N PRO A 271 15.25 9.11 -16.86
CA PRO A 271 15.09 9.47 -18.28
C PRO A 271 16.39 9.53 -19.08
N GLY A 272 17.55 9.69 -18.42
CA GLY A 272 18.87 9.63 -19.08
C GLY A 272 19.39 8.22 -19.31
N ASP A 273 18.80 7.20 -18.69
CA ASP A 273 19.25 5.81 -18.80
C ASP A 273 18.97 5.27 -20.22
N PRO A 274 19.95 4.66 -20.92
CA PRO A 274 19.76 4.10 -22.26
C PRO A 274 18.65 3.04 -22.37
N ASN A 275 18.32 2.35 -21.29
CA ASN A 275 17.28 1.33 -21.24
C ASN A 275 15.90 1.90 -20.86
N SER A 276 15.83 3.17 -20.42
CA SER A 276 14.56 3.80 -20.09
C SER A 276 13.70 3.99 -21.35
N SER A 277 12.43 3.60 -21.28
CA SER A 277 11.43 3.83 -22.33
C SER A 277 11.16 5.33 -22.59
N VAL A 278 11.41 6.19 -21.59
CA VAL A 278 11.33 7.66 -21.75
C VAL A 278 12.67 8.30 -22.11
N ASN A 279 13.70 7.50 -22.39
CA ASN A 279 14.94 8.03 -22.95
C ASN A 279 14.66 8.72 -24.29
N PRO A 280 15.26 9.88 -24.60
CA PRO A 280 15.05 10.57 -25.87
C PRO A 280 15.27 9.68 -27.11
N LYS A 281 16.15 8.67 -27.03
CA LYS A 281 16.39 7.72 -28.13
C LYS A 281 15.29 6.65 -28.27
N ASN A 282 14.62 6.31 -27.18
CA ASN A 282 13.60 5.24 -27.12
C ASN A 282 12.17 5.79 -27.19
N LEU A 283 11.98 7.07 -26.87
CA LEU A 283 10.68 7.72 -26.72
C LEU A 283 9.79 7.56 -27.96
N LEU A 284 10.35 7.65 -29.17
CA LEU A 284 9.58 7.45 -30.40
C LEU A 284 8.97 6.05 -30.46
N VAL A 285 9.75 5.03 -30.13
CA VAL A 285 9.28 3.63 -30.08
C VAL A 285 8.21 3.46 -29.01
N THR A 286 8.37 4.13 -27.87
CA THR A 286 7.35 4.16 -26.80
C THR A 286 6.03 4.74 -27.29
N CYS A 287 6.04 5.90 -27.95
CA CYS A 287 4.83 6.49 -28.53
C CYS A 287 4.22 5.61 -29.62
N GLN A 288 5.05 4.93 -30.43
CA GLN A 288 4.60 4.08 -31.52
C GLN A 288 3.86 2.81 -31.09
N LYS A 289 3.93 2.43 -29.81
CA LYS A 289 3.09 1.36 -29.24
C LYS A 289 1.60 1.62 -29.48
N CYS A 290 1.17 2.88 -29.37
CA CYS A 290 -0.22 3.29 -29.58
C CYS A 290 -0.39 4.21 -30.80
N HIS A 291 0.67 4.86 -31.27
CA HIS A 291 0.67 5.76 -32.43
C HIS A 291 1.65 5.29 -33.52
N PRO A 292 1.32 4.24 -34.31
CA PRO A 292 2.24 3.69 -35.31
C PRO A 292 2.73 4.69 -36.36
N GLY A 293 1.95 5.74 -36.63
CA GLY A 293 2.30 6.83 -37.56
C GLY A 293 3.14 7.96 -36.95
N ALA A 294 3.49 7.90 -35.67
CA ALA A 294 4.30 8.93 -35.03
C ALA A 294 5.70 8.96 -35.65
N SER A 295 6.21 10.18 -35.88
CA SER A 295 7.55 10.44 -36.42
C SER A 295 8.42 11.15 -35.39
N SER A 296 9.73 11.27 -35.66
CA SER A 296 10.65 12.00 -34.77
C SER A 296 10.26 13.47 -34.53
N LYS A 297 9.55 14.10 -35.48
CA LYS A 297 9.00 15.45 -35.30
C LYS A 297 7.88 15.50 -34.27
N TRP A 298 7.09 14.43 -34.15
CA TRP A 298 6.04 14.31 -33.13
C TRP A 298 6.66 14.34 -31.73
N THR A 299 7.65 13.47 -31.48
CA THR A 299 8.34 13.43 -30.19
C THR A 299 9.16 14.68 -29.92
N GLY A 300 9.67 15.34 -30.96
CA GLY A 300 10.37 16.63 -30.83
C GLY A 300 9.47 17.80 -30.43
N ALA A 301 8.15 17.71 -30.69
CA ALA A 301 7.17 18.71 -30.26
C ALA A 301 6.63 18.45 -28.84
N TRP A 302 6.84 17.24 -28.29
CA TRP A 302 6.41 16.90 -26.95
C TRP A 302 7.29 17.58 -25.91
N THR A 303 6.68 18.34 -25.00
CA THR A 303 7.40 19.11 -23.97
C THR A 303 7.82 18.27 -22.77
N GLY A 304 7.39 17.00 -22.70
CA GLY A 304 7.51 16.17 -21.51
C GLY A 304 6.62 16.69 -20.37
N HIS A 305 6.92 16.26 -19.15
CA HIS A 305 6.28 16.78 -17.93
C HIS A 305 6.91 18.09 -17.46
N TYR A 306 7.05 19.05 -18.36
CA TYR A 306 7.61 20.36 -18.04
C TYR A 306 6.70 21.47 -18.53
N LYS A 307 6.53 22.49 -17.68
CA LYS A 307 5.81 23.70 -18.04
C LYS A 307 6.47 24.38 -19.22
N VAL A 308 5.64 24.93 -20.10
CA VAL A 308 6.08 25.80 -21.18
C VAL A 308 6.81 26.99 -20.56
N SER A 309 8.03 27.27 -21.02
CA SER A 309 8.85 28.37 -20.52
C SER A 309 9.67 29.01 -21.63
N LEU A 310 10.06 30.27 -21.42
CA LEU A 310 10.96 30.98 -22.33
C LEU A 310 12.30 30.27 -22.49
N GLN A 311 12.82 29.69 -21.41
CA GLN A 311 14.16 29.08 -21.38
C GLN A 311 14.21 27.76 -22.14
N ARG A 312 13.16 26.95 -22.05
CA ARG A 312 13.14 25.60 -22.62
C ARG A 312 12.39 25.54 -23.95
N THR A 313 11.26 26.23 -24.05
CA THR A 313 10.33 26.14 -25.18
C THR A 313 9.90 27.55 -25.62
N PRO A 314 10.84 28.42 -26.06
CA PRO A 314 10.57 29.83 -26.33
C PRO A 314 9.44 30.04 -27.35
N PHE A 315 9.42 29.22 -28.41
CA PHE A 315 8.37 29.30 -29.42
C PHE A 315 6.98 29.00 -28.83
N LEU A 316 6.83 27.89 -28.11
CA LEU A 316 5.55 27.53 -27.47
C LEU A 316 5.14 28.55 -26.41
N PHE A 317 6.10 29.17 -25.71
CA PHE A 317 5.81 30.22 -24.76
C PHE A 317 5.14 31.43 -25.41
N TYR A 318 5.64 31.89 -26.55
CA TYR A 318 5.00 33.01 -27.26
C TYR A 318 3.63 32.64 -27.84
N VAL A 319 3.46 31.41 -28.30
CA VAL A 319 2.16 30.90 -28.77
C VAL A 319 1.16 30.86 -27.61
N ASP A 320 1.56 30.31 -26.46
CA ASP A 320 0.74 30.26 -25.25
C ASP A 320 0.38 31.65 -24.75
N LEU A 321 1.37 32.57 -24.68
CA LEU A 321 1.14 33.97 -24.30
C LEU A 321 0.16 34.67 -25.25
N PHE A 322 0.29 34.44 -26.56
CA PHE A 322 -0.61 35.00 -27.55
C PHE A 322 -2.05 34.49 -27.32
N TYR A 323 -2.27 33.17 -27.26
CA TYR A 323 -3.63 32.64 -27.12
C TYR A 323 -4.25 32.88 -25.74
N SER A 324 -3.47 32.82 -24.66
CA SER A 324 -3.92 33.13 -23.30
C SER A 324 -4.30 34.60 -23.13
N SER A 325 -3.75 35.52 -23.93
CA SER A 325 -4.11 36.94 -23.91
C SER A 325 -5.20 37.28 -24.93
N PHE A 326 -5.08 36.76 -26.15
CA PHE A 326 -5.98 37.05 -27.26
C PHE A 326 -7.37 36.47 -27.04
N THR A 327 -7.48 35.22 -26.55
CA THR A 327 -8.78 34.56 -26.38
C THR A 327 -9.66 35.30 -25.38
N PRO A 328 -9.19 35.62 -24.15
CA PRO A 328 -9.98 36.42 -23.22
C PRO A 328 -10.31 37.81 -23.76
N LEU A 329 -9.39 38.48 -24.46
CA LEU A 329 -9.63 39.79 -25.06
C LEU A 329 -10.83 39.75 -26.03
N ILE A 330 -10.85 38.78 -26.94
CA ILE A 330 -11.96 38.62 -27.89
C ILE A 330 -13.26 38.28 -27.15
N LEU A 331 -13.22 37.37 -26.18
CA LEU A 331 -14.40 37.02 -25.36
C LEU A 331 -14.95 38.22 -24.59
N TRP A 332 -14.07 39.08 -24.05
CA TRP A 332 -14.46 40.33 -23.39
C TRP A 332 -15.13 41.30 -24.35
N ILE A 333 -14.56 41.51 -25.55
CA ILE A 333 -15.16 42.39 -26.57
C ILE A 333 -16.54 41.87 -26.98
N CYS A 334 -16.67 40.57 -27.24
CA CYS A 334 -17.96 39.95 -27.57
C CYS A 334 -18.95 40.08 -26.42
N GLY A 335 -18.51 39.85 -25.17
CA GLY A 335 -19.35 40.00 -23.98
C GLY A 335 -19.85 41.43 -23.78
N ILE A 336 -18.97 42.42 -23.95
CA ILE A 336 -19.33 43.85 -23.91
C ILE A 336 -20.33 44.19 -25.01
N TYR A 337 -20.09 43.72 -26.24
CA TYR A 337 -21.00 43.94 -27.35
C TYR A 337 -22.41 43.40 -27.05
N VAL A 338 -22.52 42.16 -26.57
CA VAL A 338 -23.80 41.55 -26.18
C VAL A 338 -24.46 42.32 -25.05
N ALA A 339 -23.70 42.72 -24.02
CA ALA A 339 -24.23 43.49 -22.89
C ALA A 339 -24.78 44.85 -23.34
N LEU A 340 -24.06 45.57 -24.19
CA LEU A 340 -24.51 46.85 -24.76
C LEU A 340 -25.78 46.67 -25.60
N GLN A 341 -25.87 45.59 -26.37
CA GLN A 341 -27.07 45.28 -27.15
C GLN A 341 -28.29 44.98 -26.26
N LEU A 342 -28.10 44.23 -25.17
CA LEU A 342 -29.15 43.97 -24.18
C LEU A 342 -29.61 45.26 -23.49
N ILE A 343 -28.68 46.13 -23.11
CA ILE A 343 -28.99 47.45 -22.53
C ILE A 343 -29.82 48.26 -23.52
N ARG A 344 -29.37 48.36 -24.77
CA ARG A 344 -30.10 49.09 -25.82
C ARG A 344 -31.52 48.57 -26.00
N LEU A 345 -31.70 47.25 -26.12
CA LEU A 345 -33.02 46.63 -26.27
C LEU A 345 -33.93 46.89 -25.07
N THR A 346 -33.37 46.86 -23.85
CA THR A 346 -34.10 47.13 -22.61
C THR A 346 -34.55 48.58 -22.54
N VAL A 347 -33.65 49.52 -22.86
CA VAL A 347 -33.96 50.96 -22.95
C VAL A 347 -35.02 51.24 -24.02
N ASP A 348 -34.91 50.63 -25.20
CA ASP A 348 -35.88 50.80 -26.29
C ASP A 348 -37.25 50.20 -25.95
N ARG A 349 -37.30 49.13 -25.15
CA ARG A 349 -38.56 48.56 -24.62
C ARG A 349 -39.18 49.49 -23.58
N ALA A 350 -38.39 49.98 -22.62
CA ALA A 350 -38.85 50.91 -21.60
C ALA A 350 -39.36 52.25 -22.19
N ARG A 351 -38.69 52.77 -23.21
CA ARG A 351 -39.14 53.97 -23.94
C ARG A 351 -40.46 53.75 -24.68
N ARG A 352 -40.68 52.55 -25.22
CA ARG A 352 -41.94 52.20 -25.89
C ARG A 352 -43.12 52.02 -24.93
N SER A 353 -42.89 51.63 -23.68
CA SER A 353 -43.97 51.54 -22.68
C SER A 353 -44.33 52.88 -22.03
N LEU A 354 -43.49 53.91 -22.20
CA LEU A 354 -43.71 55.27 -21.68
C LEU A 354 -44.36 56.23 -22.69
N ARG A 355 -44.48 55.82 -23.96
CA ARG A 355 -45.25 56.49 -25.01
C ARG A 355 -46.57 55.76 -25.20
#